data_AF-A0A3B8UL68-F1
#
_entry.id   AF-A0A3B8UL68-F1
#
_cell.length_a   1.000
_cell.length_b   1.000
_cell.length_c   1.000
_cell.angle_alpha   90.00
_cell.angle_beta   90.00
_cell.angle_gamma   90.00
#
_symmetry.space_group_name_H-M   'P 1'
#
loop_
_entity.id
_entity.type
_entity.pdbx_description
1 polymer ?
#
loop_
_entity_poly.entity_id
_entity_poly.type
_entity_poly.pdbx_seq_one_letter_code
_entity_poly.pdbx_strand_id
1 'polypeptide(L)'
;MTLEIILVAIVLILCIAADKFSGKFGMPALILFIGIGMLFGCDGIAGIEFDNFRATEYICNIALGFIMFYGGFNTKWKTAKPVAAKAILLSTCGVLLTAALTTVFCFYILKFPFAESFLVGAVISATDAASVFAILRRKKLNLKDGVASL
;
A
#
# COMPACT_ATOMS: atom_id res chain seq x y z
N MET A 1 21.17 -17.86 -3.37
CA MET A 1 20.99 -17.30 -4.73
C MET A 1 19.98 -18.06 -5.59
N THR A 2 20.23 -19.28 -6.08
CA THR A 2 19.30 -19.96 -7.01
C THR A 2 17.92 -20.25 -6.40
N LEU A 3 17.90 -20.73 -5.15
CA LEU A 3 16.65 -21.05 -4.44
C LEU A 3 15.81 -19.80 -4.13
N GLU A 4 16.47 -18.69 -3.78
CA GLU A 4 15.81 -17.39 -3.55
C GLU A 4 15.17 -16.85 -4.83
N ILE A 5 15.87 -16.95 -5.97
CA ILE A 5 15.33 -16.52 -7.27
C ILE A 5 14.11 -17.36 -7.66
N ILE A 6 14.15 -18.68 -7.43
CA ILE A 6 13.01 -19.56 -7.67
C ILE A 6 11.83 -19.18 -6.77
N LEU A 7 12.09 -18.90 -5.50
CA LEU A 7 11.06 -18.49 -4.54
C LEU A 7 10.40 -17.18 -4.97
N VAL A 8 11.20 -16.17 -5.34
CA VAL A 8 10.69 -14.90 -5.88
C VAL A 8 9.85 -15.15 -7.14
N ALA A 9 10.30 -16.00 -8.06
CA ALA A 9 9.55 -16.33 -9.27
C ALA A 9 8.20 -16.98 -8.94
N ILE A 10 8.15 -17.94 -8.00
CA ILE A 10 6.91 -18.58 -7.54
C ILE A 10 5.97 -17.54 -6.94
N VAL A 11 6.46 -16.68 -6.05
CA VAL A 11 5.66 -15.62 -5.43
C VAL A 11 5.09 -14.67 -6.49
N LEU A 12 5.89 -14.25 -7.47
CA LEU A 12 5.42 -13.40 -8.57
C LEU A 12 4.34 -14.09 -9.41
N ILE A 13 4.52 -15.35 -9.76
CA ILE A 13 3.51 -16.14 -10.50
C ILE A 13 2.21 -16.24 -9.70
N LEU A 14 2.29 -16.52 -8.39
CA LEU A 14 1.13 -16.58 -7.52
C LEU A 14 0.42 -15.23 -7.41
N CYS A 15 1.14 -14.12 -7.30
CA CYS A 15 0.56 -12.78 -7.31
C CYS A 15 -0.15 -12.48 -8.65
N ILE A 16 0.45 -12.82 -9.79
CA ILE A 16 -0.19 -12.65 -11.11
C ILE A 16 -1.46 -13.50 -11.23
N ALA A 17 -1.42 -14.75 -10.76
CA ALA A 17 -2.58 -15.63 -10.74
C ALA A 17 -3.68 -15.10 -9.82
N ALA A 18 -3.31 -14.61 -8.63
CA ALA A 18 -4.21 -14.01 -7.66
C ALA A 18 -4.88 -12.74 -8.20
N ASP A 19 -4.17 -11.89 -8.94
CA ASP A 19 -4.77 -10.70 -9.55
C ASP A 19 -5.85 -11.07 -10.59
N LYS A 20 -5.59 -12.06 -11.45
CA LYS A 20 -6.61 -12.61 -12.37
C LYS A 20 -7.81 -13.19 -11.63
N PHE A 21 -7.58 -13.89 -10.52
CA PHE A 21 -8.65 -14.50 -9.73
C PHE A 21 -9.46 -13.46 -8.95
N SER A 22 -8.79 -12.43 -8.44
CA SER A 22 -9.37 -11.29 -7.73
C SER A 22 -10.47 -10.62 -8.54
N GLY A 23 -10.27 -10.48 -9.87
CA GLY A 23 -11.26 -9.93 -10.79
C GLY A 23 -12.58 -10.71 -10.81
N LYS A 24 -12.57 -12.01 -10.51
CA LYS A 24 -13.79 -12.86 -10.44
C LYS A 24 -14.50 -12.79 -9.09
N PHE A 25 -13.76 -12.68 -8.00
CA PHE A 25 -14.28 -12.73 -6.62
C PHE A 25 -14.74 -11.38 -6.05
N GLY A 26 -14.51 -10.26 -6.76
CA GLY A 26 -14.97 -8.94 -6.32
C GLY A 26 -14.16 -8.31 -5.17
N MET A 27 -13.22 -9.02 -4.55
CA MET A 27 -12.33 -8.55 -3.48
C MET A 27 -11.04 -7.88 -4.02
N PRO A 28 -10.49 -6.81 -3.44
CA PRO A 28 -9.22 -6.20 -3.86
C PRO A 28 -8.05 -7.20 -3.93
N ALA A 29 -7.21 -7.10 -4.96
CA ALA A 29 -6.06 -7.99 -5.16
C ALA A 29 -5.04 -7.90 -4.01
N LEU A 30 -4.94 -6.72 -3.37
CA LEU A 30 -4.05 -6.46 -2.24
C LEU A 30 -4.30 -7.44 -1.08
N ILE A 31 -5.56 -7.77 -0.79
CA ILE A 31 -5.90 -8.74 0.28
C ILE A 31 -5.35 -10.14 -0.06
N LEU A 32 -5.39 -10.53 -1.33
CA LEU A 32 -4.80 -11.81 -1.76
C LEU A 32 -3.27 -11.78 -1.69
N PHE A 33 -2.63 -10.66 -2.01
CA PHE A 33 -1.17 -10.52 -1.88
C PHE A 33 -0.72 -10.64 -0.42
N ILE A 34 -1.44 -10.01 0.51
CA ILE A 34 -1.21 -10.17 1.95
C ILE A 34 -1.37 -11.64 2.35
N GLY A 35 -2.44 -12.30 1.90
CA GLY A 35 -2.68 -13.72 2.19
C GLY A 35 -1.56 -14.63 1.67
N ILE A 36 -1.08 -14.40 0.44
CA ILE A 36 0.09 -15.12 -0.10
C ILE A 36 1.32 -14.86 0.76
N GLY A 37 1.60 -13.61 1.13
CA GLY A 37 2.71 -13.27 2.01
C GLY A 37 2.64 -13.99 3.37
N MET A 38 1.45 -14.03 3.98
CA MET A 38 1.21 -14.75 5.24
C MET A 38 1.43 -16.26 5.10
N LEU A 39 1.00 -16.87 3.98
CA LEU A 39 1.22 -18.30 3.70
C LEU A 39 2.71 -18.65 3.55
N PHE A 40 3.52 -17.71 3.08
CA PHE A 40 4.96 -17.90 2.94
C PHE A 40 5.74 -17.46 4.18
N GLY A 41 5.16 -16.69 5.09
CA GLY A 41 5.83 -16.17 6.29
C GLY A 41 6.10 -17.23 7.37
N CYS A 42 6.61 -16.77 8.52
CA CYS A 42 7.05 -17.62 9.64
C CYS A 42 5.94 -18.57 10.13
N ASP A 43 4.72 -18.06 10.28
CA ASP A 43 3.54 -18.83 10.71
C ASP A 43 2.81 -19.54 9.55
N GLY A 44 3.38 -19.44 8.33
CA GLY A 44 2.82 -19.97 7.10
C GLY A 44 3.28 -21.39 6.78
N ILE A 45 2.78 -21.92 5.67
CA ILE A 45 3.10 -23.27 5.17
C ILE A 45 4.59 -23.35 4.76
N ALA A 46 5.16 -22.27 4.23
CA ALA A 46 6.55 -22.26 3.81
C ALA A 46 7.55 -22.00 4.95
N GLY A 47 7.10 -21.45 6.09
CA GLY A 47 7.91 -21.23 7.28
C GLY A 47 9.14 -20.35 7.05
N ILE A 48 9.06 -19.34 6.18
CA ILE A 48 10.20 -18.45 5.92
C ILE A 48 10.36 -17.52 7.13
N GLU A 49 11.47 -17.67 7.85
CA GLU A 49 11.80 -16.80 8.98
C GLU A 49 12.10 -15.37 8.52
N PHE A 50 11.63 -14.40 9.30
CA PHE A 50 11.92 -12.99 9.09
C PHE A 50 13.17 -12.59 9.88
N ASP A 51 14.34 -12.90 9.33
CA ASP A 51 15.64 -12.66 9.98
C ASP A 51 16.38 -11.41 9.45
N ASN A 52 16.08 -11.01 8.21
CA ASN A 52 16.88 -10.01 7.49
C ASN A 52 16.12 -8.71 7.21
N PHE A 53 16.03 -7.86 8.24
CA PHE A 53 15.44 -6.52 8.14
C PHE A 53 16.09 -5.64 7.07
N ARG A 54 17.41 -5.77 6.84
CA ARG A 54 18.12 -4.98 5.81
C ARG A 54 17.68 -5.35 4.41
N ALA A 55 17.55 -6.65 4.13
CA ALA A 55 17.06 -7.10 2.83
C ALA A 55 15.63 -6.60 2.58
N THR A 56 14.75 -6.67 3.59
CA THR A 56 13.39 -6.13 3.52
C THR A 56 13.40 -4.62 3.24
N GLU A 57 14.23 -3.87 3.97
CA GLU A 57 14.38 -2.43 3.77
C GLU A 57 14.84 -2.09 2.34
N TYR A 58 15.85 -2.78 1.82
CA TYR A 58 16.33 -2.56 0.45
C TYR A 58 15.25 -2.85 -0.59
N ILE A 59 14.54 -3.97 -0.46
CA ILE A 59 13.46 -4.33 -1.38
C ILE A 59 12.33 -3.30 -1.31
N CYS A 60 11.90 -2.91 -0.10
CA CYS A 60 10.87 -1.90 0.11
C CYS A 60 11.27 -0.54 -0.47
N ASN A 61 12.51 -0.09 -0.25
CA ASN A 61 12.98 1.19 -0.77
C ASN A 61 13.04 1.21 -2.30
N ILE A 62 13.53 0.14 -2.93
CA ILE A 62 13.55 0.02 -4.39
C ILE A 62 12.12 0.00 -4.94
N ALA A 63 11.25 -0.85 -4.37
CA ALA A 63 9.86 -0.96 -4.81
C ALA A 63 9.10 0.36 -4.65
N LEU A 64 9.21 1.01 -3.49
CA LEU A 64 8.58 2.29 -3.21
C LEU A 64 9.11 3.39 -4.13
N GLY A 65 10.41 3.41 -4.40
CA GLY A 65 11.02 4.32 -5.37
C GLY A 65 10.36 4.19 -6.76
N PHE A 66 10.21 2.97 -7.27
CA PHE A 66 9.53 2.71 -8.54
C PHE A 66 8.04 3.07 -8.51
N ILE A 67 7.33 2.72 -7.44
CA ILE A 67 5.89 3.00 -7.29
C ILE A 67 5.64 4.52 -7.26
N MET A 68 6.40 5.25 -6.44
CA MET A 68 6.31 6.71 -6.34
C MET A 68 6.70 7.39 -7.65
N PHE A 69 7.79 6.93 -8.29
CA PHE A 69 8.21 7.45 -9.58
C PHE A 69 7.15 7.23 -10.66
N TYR A 70 6.62 6.02 -10.78
CA TYR A 70 5.59 5.69 -11.76
C TYR A 70 4.30 6.49 -11.52
N GLY A 71 3.87 6.65 -10.26
CA GLY A 71 2.72 7.47 -9.89
C GLY A 71 2.92 8.94 -10.26
N GLY A 72 4.08 9.51 -9.94
CA GLY A 72 4.42 10.89 -10.28
C GLY A 72 4.55 11.11 -11.79
N PHE A 73 5.27 10.22 -12.49
CA PHE A 73 5.54 10.33 -13.93
C PHE A 73 4.27 10.29 -14.79
N ASN A 74 3.29 9.46 -14.42
CA ASN A 74 2.01 9.38 -15.14
C ASN A 74 1.01 10.50 -14.79
N THR A 75 1.32 11.34 -13.80
CA THR A 75 0.41 12.41 -13.38
C THR A 75 0.39 13.55 -14.41
N LYS A 76 -0.74 13.68 -15.13
CA LYS A 76 -0.94 14.77 -16.09
C LYS A 76 -1.23 16.08 -15.36
N TRP A 77 -0.30 17.03 -15.42
CA TRP A 77 -0.45 18.33 -14.76
C TRP A 77 -1.73 19.08 -15.17
N LYS A 78 -2.13 19.00 -16.45
CA LYS A 78 -3.37 19.61 -16.95
C LYS A 78 -4.63 19.13 -16.20
N THR A 79 -4.65 17.87 -15.78
CA THR A 79 -5.76 17.24 -15.04
C THR A 79 -5.62 17.44 -13.53
N ALA A 80 -4.40 17.49 -13.01
CA ALA A 80 -4.15 17.67 -11.57
C ALA A 80 -4.32 19.12 -11.10
N LYS A 81 -3.96 20.10 -11.93
CA LYS A 81 -3.95 21.54 -11.57
C LYS A 81 -5.28 22.05 -11.00
N PRO A 82 -6.47 21.73 -11.54
CA PRO A 82 -7.75 22.22 -11.01
C PRO A 82 -8.05 21.76 -9.58
N VAL A 83 -7.51 20.62 -9.15
CA VAL A 83 -7.76 20.03 -7.82
C VAL A 83 -6.55 20.11 -6.89
N ALA A 84 -5.43 20.70 -7.33
CA ALA A 84 -4.17 20.71 -6.61
C ALA A 84 -4.27 21.32 -5.20
N ALA A 85 -5.02 22.41 -5.03
CA ALA A 85 -5.19 23.02 -3.70
C ALA A 85 -5.85 22.06 -2.69
N LYS A 86 -6.89 21.33 -3.13
CA LYS A 86 -7.57 20.34 -2.29
C LYS A 86 -6.67 19.14 -2.02
N ALA A 87 -5.93 18.70 -3.03
CA ALA A 87 -4.98 17.60 -2.91
C ALA A 87 -3.87 17.92 -1.90
N ILE A 88 -3.27 19.12 -1.98
CA ILE A 88 -2.21 19.58 -1.07
C ILE A 88 -2.74 19.71 0.36
N LEU A 89 -3.94 20.28 0.55
CA LEU A 89 -4.56 20.38 1.87
C LEU A 89 -4.77 18.99 2.49
N LEU A 90 -5.25 18.03 1.70
CA LEU A 90 -5.49 16.67 2.16
C LEU A 90 -4.19 15.91 2.46
N SER A 91 -3.17 16.07 1.61
CA SER A 91 -1.86 15.41 1.79
C SER A 91 -0.99 16.04 2.89
N THR A 92 -1.37 17.20 3.43
CA THR A 92 -0.67 17.86 4.54
C THR A 92 -1.50 17.82 5.82
N CYS A 93 -2.56 18.62 5.89
CA CYS A 93 -3.40 18.74 7.07
C CYS A 93 -4.15 17.44 7.37
N GLY A 94 -4.64 16.75 6.33
CA GLY A 94 -5.34 15.46 6.50
C GLY A 94 -4.42 14.38 7.07
N VAL A 95 -3.20 14.28 6.56
CA VAL A 95 -2.18 13.33 7.05
C VAL A 95 -1.79 13.66 8.50
N LEU A 96 -1.51 14.93 8.81
CA LEU A 96 -1.17 15.36 10.17
C LEU A 96 -2.29 15.06 11.17
N LEU A 97 -3.55 15.36 10.81
CA LEU A 97 -4.71 15.06 11.65
C LEU A 97 -4.86 13.55 11.87
N THR A 98 -4.73 12.75 10.82
CA THR A 98 -4.86 11.29 10.91
C THR A 98 -3.76 10.69 11.78
N ALA A 99 -2.51 11.13 11.60
CA ALA A 99 -1.37 10.70 12.41
C ALA A 99 -1.55 11.08 13.88
N ALA A 100 -1.98 12.32 14.16
CA ALA A 100 -2.19 12.81 15.52
C ALA A 100 -3.32 12.05 16.24
N LEU A 101 -4.48 11.89 15.58
CA LEU A 101 -5.60 11.15 16.16
C LEU A 101 -5.24 9.68 16.43
N THR A 102 -4.54 9.05 15.50
CA THR A 102 -4.09 7.65 15.67
C THR A 102 -3.05 7.54 16.79
N THR A 103 -2.12 8.48 16.89
CA THR A 103 -1.12 8.54 17.98
C THR A 103 -1.80 8.68 19.34
N VAL A 104 -2.77 9.60 19.45
CA VAL A 104 -3.54 9.81 20.69
C VAL A 104 -4.32 8.54 21.05
N PHE A 105 -4.94 7.88 20.07
CA PHE A 105 -5.63 6.62 20.29
C PHE A 105 -4.68 5.52 20.82
N CYS A 106 -3.54 5.30 20.15
CA CYS A 106 -2.56 4.31 20.57
C CYS A 106 -1.97 4.60 21.96
N PHE A 107 -1.70 5.88 22.26
CA PHE A 107 -1.11 6.26 23.55
C PHE A 107 -2.11 6.13 24.71
N TYR A 108 -3.34 6.61 24.55
CA TYR A 108 -4.31 6.62 25.65
C TYR A 108 -5.09 5.32 25.80
N ILE A 109 -5.48 4.69 24.68
CA ILE A 109 -6.37 3.52 24.69
C ILE A 109 -5.57 2.22 24.69
N LEU A 110 -4.60 2.09 23.78
CA LEU A 110 -3.74 0.90 23.71
C LEU A 110 -2.58 0.94 24.71
N LYS A 111 -2.35 2.10 25.36
CA LYS A 111 -1.31 2.32 26.37
C LYS A 111 0.11 2.02 25.89
N PHE A 112 0.37 2.26 24.61
CA PHE A 112 1.73 2.18 24.07
C PHE A 112 2.54 3.39 24.54
N PRO A 113 3.88 3.28 24.64
CA PRO A 113 4.70 4.45 24.90
C PRO A 113 4.60 5.45 23.73
N PHE A 114 4.97 6.70 23.99
CA PHE A 114 4.71 7.80 23.07
C PHE A 114 5.41 7.61 21.71
N ALA A 115 6.65 7.10 21.72
CA ALA A 115 7.44 6.90 20.51
C ALA A 115 6.79 5.87 19.57
N GLU A 116 6.36 4.73 20.10
CA GLU A 116 5.69 3.67 19.35
C GLU A 116 4.31 4.12 18.88
N SER A 117 3.57 4.83 19.71
CA SER A 117 2.27 5.41 19.34
C SER A 117 2.40 6.38 18.18
N PHE A 118 3.41 7.26 18.23
CA PHE A 118 3.70 8.22 17.17
C PHE A 118 4.16 7.53 15.89
N LEU A 119 5.00 6.51 16.00
CA LEU A 119 5.46 5.69 14.88
C LEU A 119 4.27 5.03 14.17
N VAL A 120 3.37 4.39 14.92
CA VAL A 120 2.16 3.76 14.37
C VAL A 120 1.28 4.79 13.68
N GLY A 121 1.05 5.95 14.32
CA GLY A 121 0.29 7.04 13.73
C GLY A 121 0.90 7.55 12.42
N ALA A 122 2.22 7.72 12.37
CA ALA A 122 2.94 8.15 11.17
C ALA A 122 2.80 7.13 10.04
N VAL A 123 3.03 5.84 10.31
CA VAL A 123 2.95 4.77 9.30
C VAL A 123 1.54 4.61 8.73
N ILE A 124 0.50 4.65 9.58
CA ILE A 124 -0.90 4.47 9.16
C ILE A 124 -1.44 5.69 8.39
N SER A 125 -0.87 6.88 8.59
CA SER A 125 -1.35 8.11 7.94
C SER A 125 -1.18 8.13 6.41
N ALA A 126 -0.34 7.27 5.85
CA ALA A 126 -0.14 7.14 4.42
C ALA A 126 -1.35 6.46 3.73
N THR A 127 -1.95 7.13 2.74
CA THR A 127 -3.14 6.63 2.03
C THR A 127 -2.76 5.87 0.75
N ASP A 128 -3.29 4.66 0.55
CA ASP A 128 -3.09 3.88 -0.69
C ASP A 128 -4.13 4.23 -1.78
N ALA A 129 -3.66 4.86 -2.86
CA ALA A 129 -4.49 5.19 -4.02
C ALA A 129 -4.82 3.95 -4.88
N ALA A 130 -3.94 2.94 -4.95
CA ALA A 130 -4.10 1.80 -5.84
C ALA A 130 -5.34 0.96 -5.48
N SER A 131 -5.54 0.70 -4.18
CA SER A 131 -6.73 0.01 -3.68
C SER A 131 -8.03 0.77 -3.98
N VAL A 132 -8.02 2.10 -3.83
CA VAL A 132 -9.19 2.95 -4.10
C VAL A 132 -9.54 2.91 -5.60
N PHE A 133 -8.55 3.08 -6.48
CA PHE A 133 -8.77 3.02 -7.93
C PHE A 133 -9.25 1.64 -8.39
N ALA A 134 -8.73 0.56 -7.80
CA ALA A 134 -9.19 -0.79 -8.10
C ALA A 134 -10.70 -0.97 -7.78
N ILE A 135 -11.16 -0.41 -6.66
CA ILE A 135 -12.58 -0.45 -6.26
C ILE A 135 -13.43 0.43 -7.19
N LEU A 136 -13.01 1.65 -7.48
CA LEU A 136 -13.74 2.58 -8.37
C LEU A 136 -13.93 1.99 -9.76
N ARG A 137 -12.87 1.43 -10.36
CA ARG A 137 -12.92 0.80 -11.68
C ARG A 137 -13.85 -0.41 -11.70
N ARG A 138 -13.84 -1.25 -10.65
CA ARG A 138 -14.75 -2.41 -10.52
C ARG A 138 -16.22 -2.02 -10.39
N LYS A 139 -16.50 -0.97 -9.62
CA LYS A 139 -17.86 -0.45 -9.45
C LYS A 139 -18.34 0.40 -10.63
N LYS A 140 -17.53 0.54 -11.69
CA LYS A 140 -17.78 1.44 -12.84
C LYS A 140 -18.07 2.88 -12.39
N LEU A 141 -17.54 3.27 -11.23
CA LEU A 141 -17.67 4.62 -10.71
C LEU A 141 -16.57 5.46 -11.33
N ASN A 142 -16.97 6.52 -12.02
CA ASN A 142 -16.05 7.47 -12.62
C ASN A 142 -15.81 8.62 -11.65
N LEU A 143 -14.59 9.16 -11.62
CA LEU A 143 -14.30 10.33 -10.79
C LEU A 143 -14.93 11.57 -11.43
N LYS A 144 -15.53 12.43 -10.58
CA LYS A 144 -16.09 13.71 -11.00
C LYS A 144 -15.00 14.54 -11.70
N ASP A 145 -15.37 15.30 -12.73
CA ASP A 145 -14.46 16.19 -13.48
C ASP A 145 -13.37 15.50 -14.32
N GLY A 146 -13.52 14.22 -14.66
CA GLY A 146 -12.62 13.54 -15.61
C GLY A 146 -11.20 13.29 -15.08
N VAL A 147 -11.03 13.31 -13.76
CA VAL A 147 -9.76 13.04 -13.07
C VAL A 147 -9.46 11.55 -12.88
N ALA A 148 -10.26 10.66 -13.48
CA ALA A 148 -9.95 9.24 -13.51
C ALA A 148 -8.70 9.00 -14.36
N SER A 149 -7.67 8.41 -13.74
CA SER A 149 -6.55 7.84 -14.49
C SER A 149 -7.10 6.77 -15.44
N LEU A 150 -6.71 6.86 -16.72
CA LEU A 150 -6.99 5.87 -17.76
C LEU A 150 -6.76 4.44 -17.26
#